data_AF-A0A7Z9UQ09-F1
#
_entry.id   AF-A0A7Z9UQ09-F1
#
_cell.length_a   1.000
_cell.length_b   1.000
_cell.length_c   1.000
_cell.angle_alpha   90.00
_cell.angle_beta   90.00
_cell.angle_gamma   90.00
#
_symmetry.space_group_name_H-M   'P 1'
#
loop_
_entity.id
_entity.type
_entity.pdbx_description
1 polymer ?
#
loop_
_entity_poly.entity_id
_entity_poly.type
_entity_poly.pdbx_seq_one_letter_code
_entity_poly.pdbx_strand_id
1 'polypeptide(L)'
;MNNTYKSRKETLNILGISYPTLYKMADKKKIEVIQVGSRQMYNINKYLQKIKSENPSKRNICYCRVSSRKQKEDLKRQIKFMKEKYPNYEIISDIASEAAYWEVV
;
A
#
# COMPACT_ATOMS: atom_id res chain seq x y z
N MET A 1 12.80 -15.39 -12.18
CA MET A 1 12.45 -13.97 -12.41
C MET A 1 13.72 -13.14 -12.36
N ASN A 2 14.04 -12.41 -13.44
CA ASN A 2 15.29 -11.67 -13.57
C ASN A 2 15.44 -10.59 -12.48
N ASN A 3 16.63 -10.46 -11.90
CA ASN A 3 17.00 -9.35 -11.03
C ASN A 3 17.08 -8.07 -11.86
N THR A 4 15.93 -7.42 -12.07
CA THR A 4 15.84 -6.16 -12.78
C THR A 4 16.27 -5.04 -11.85
N TYR A 5 17.52 -4.63 -12.00
CA TYR A 5 18.07 -3.44 -11.37
C TYR A 5 17.55 -2.20 -12.09
N LYS A 6 17.08 -1.23 -11.32
CA LYS A 6 16.48 0.01 -11.84
C LYS A 6 17.25 1.23 -11.37
N SER A 7 17.23 2.26 -12.20
CA SER A 7 17.82 3.54 -11.85
C SER A 7 17.07 4.19 -10.70
N ARG A 8 17.71 5.17 -10.05
CA ARG A 8 17.11 5.94 -8.96
C ARG A 8 15.76 6.54 -9.36
N LYS A 9 15.68 7.22 -10.51
CA LYS A 9 14.45 7.89 -10.97
C LYS A 9 13.32 6.91 -11.23
N GLU A 10 13.62 5.79 -11.90
CA GLU A 10 12.63 4.72 -12.12
C GLU A 10 12.14 4.13 -10.79
N THR A 11 13.06 3.92 -9.84
CA THR A 11 12.72 3.36 -8.52
C THR A 11 11.75 4.25 -7.76
N LEU A 12 11.95 5.56 -7.78
CA LEU A 12 11.05 6.52 -7.15
C LEU A 12 9.67 6.52 -7.79
N ASN A 13 9.61 6.47 -9.13
CA ASN A 13 8.35 6.40 -9.86
C ASN A 13 7.57 5.11 -9.56
N ILE A 14 8.27 3.98 -9.45
CA ILE A 14 7.65 2.67 -9.20
C ILE A 14 7.16 2.57 -7.75
N LEU A 15 7.97 3.01 -6.79
CA LEU A 15 7.64 2.89 -5.36
C LEU A 15 6.79 4.05 -4.83
N GLY A 16 6.70 5.17 -5.56
CA GLY A 16 5.97 6.35 -5.12
C GLY A 16 6.58 7.02 -3.89
N ILE A 17 7.91 6.98 -3.73
CA ILE A 17 8.61 7.52 -2.56
C ILE A 17 9.54 8.69 -2.93
N SER A 18 9.96 9.46 -1.93
CA SER A 18 10.93 10.54 -2.07
C SER A 18 12.38 10.06 -2.03
N TYR A 19 13.31 10.88 -2.56
CA TYR A 19 14.75 10.60 -2.55
C TYR A 19 15.30 10.28 -1.14
N PRO A 20 15.02 11.07 -0.08
CA PRO A 20 15.55 10.79 1.25
C PRO A 20 15.07 9.44 1.79
N THR A 21 13.83 9.04 1.48
CA THR A 21 13.29 7.74 1.88
C THR A 21 14.04 6.61 1.21
N LEU A 22 14.31 6.72 -0.10
CA LEU A 22 15.07 5.71 -0.84
C LEU A 22 16.50 5.57 -0.28
N TYR A 23 17.18 6.67 0.05
CA TYR A 23 18.51 6.62 0.66
C TYR A 23 18.49 5.99 2.06
N LYS A 24 17.55 6.40 2.93
CA LYS A 24 17.37 5.76 4.25
C LYS A 24 17.10 4.26 4.12
N MET A 25 16.37 3.83 3.09
CA MET A 25 16.13 2.41 2.82
C MET A 25 17.39 1.67 2.39
N ALA A 26 18.24 2.29 1.57
CA ALA A 26 19.53 1.74 1.17
C ALA A 26 20.49 1.64 2.37
N ASP A 27 20.61 2.70 3.17
CA ASP A 27 21.45 2.75 4.37
C ASP A 27 21.04 1.67 5.38
N LYS A 28 19.74 1.47 5.56
CA LYS A 28 19.17 0.42 6.43
C LYS A 28 19.20 -0.98 5.81
N LYS A 29 19.81 -1.15 4.63
CA LYS A 29 19.86 -2.42 3.87
C LYS A 29 18.46 -3.04 3.66
N LYS A 30 17.42 -2.21 3.59
CA LYS A 30 16.05 -2.64 3.31
C LYS A 30 15.86 -2.97 1.84
N ILE A 31 16.54 -2.22 0.96
CA ILE A 31 16.60 -2.46 -0.48
C ILE A 31 18.04 -2.77 -0.87
N GLU A 32 18.22 -3.75 -1.75
CA GLU A 32 19.53 -4.11 -2.28
C GLU A 32 19.95 -3.08 -3.35
N VAL A 33 21.20 -2.63 -3.24
CA VAL A 33 21.78 -1.62 -4.11
C VAL A 33 23.09 -2.14 -4.66
N ILE A 34 23.31 -1.94 -5.95
CA ILE A 34 24.61 -2.16 -6.60
C ILE A 34 25.11 -0.85 -7.19
N GLN A 35 26.43 -0.69 -7.21
CA GLN A 35 27.10 0.42 -7.86
C GLN A 35 27.49 0.00 -9.28
N VAL A 36 27.04 0.74 -10.28
CA VAL A 36 27.43 0.56 -11.70
C VAL A 36 28.09 1.85 -12.17
N GLY A 37 29.43 1.87 -12.11
CA GLY A 37 30.22 3.08 -12.33
C GLY A 37 29.94 4.15 -11.26
N SER A 38 29.49 5.33 -11.69
CA SER A 38 29.11 6.43 -10.78
C SER A 38 27.65 6.36 -10.29
N ARG A 39 26.85 5.40 -10.80
CA ARG A 39 25.41 5.33 -10.54
C ARG A 39 25.06 4.16 -9.63
N GLN A 40 24.13 4.42 -8.70
CA GLN A 40 23.48 3.38 -7.91
C GLN A 40 22.26 2.82 -8.64
N MET A 41 22.13 1.50 -8.63
CA MET A 41 20.99 0.77 -9.15
C MET A 41 20.33 -0.04 -8.04
N TYR A 42 19.00 -0.12 -8.04
CA TYR A 42 18.21 -0.70 -6.95
C TYR A 42 17.47 -1.96 -7.42
N ASN A 43 17.52 -3.03 -6.63
CA ASN A 43 16.78 -4.26 -6.92
C ASN A 43 15.35 -4.18 -6.37
N ILE A 44 14.42 -3.69 -7.20
CA ILE A 44 13.02 -3.49 -6.81
C ILE A 44 12.28 -4.83 -6.69
N ASN A 45 12.52 -5.77 -7.60
CA ASN A 45 11.81 -7.05 -7.61
C ASN A 45 12.06 -7.83 -6.31
N LYS A 46 13.32 -7.91 -5.88
CA LYS A 46 13.68 -8.57 -4.62
C LYS A 46 13.06 -7.87 -3.42
N TYR A 47 13.02 -6.54 -3.42
CA TYR A 47 12.37 -5.76 -2.37
C TYR A 47 10.86 -6.05 -2.29
N LEU A 48 10.15 -6.05 -3.41
CA LEU A 48 8.71 -6.34 -3.45
C LEU A 48 8.40 -7.79 -3.05
N GLN A 49 9.25 -8.75 -3.45
CA GLN A 49 9.13 -10.14 -3.02
C GLN A 49 9.33 -10.26 -1.51
N LYS A 50 10.36 -9.62 -0.96
CA LYS A 50 10.62 -9.60 0.48
C LYS A 50 9.42 -9.09 1.26
N ILE A 51 8.80 -7.99 0.83
CA ILE A 51 7.59 -7.44 1.49
C ILE A 51 6.44 -8.46 1.48
N LYS A 52 6.23 -9.15 0.35
CA LYS A 52 5.19 -10.18 0.23
C LYS A 52 5.48 -11.39 1.11
N SER A 53 6.73 -11.85 1.16
CA SER A 53 7.15 -13.02 1.95
C SER A 53 7.16 -12.76 3.45
N GLU A 54 7.52 -11.56 3.90
CA GLU A 54 7.53 -11.21 5.34
C GLU A 54 6.12 -11.10 5.94
N ASN A 55 5.09 -10.93 5.11
CA ASN A 55 3.72 -10.73 5.57
C ASN A 55 2.70 -11.45 4.68
N PRO A 56 2.73 -12.79 4.61
CA PRO A 56 1.81 -13.55 3.76
C PRO A 56 0.35 -13.42 4.19
N SER A 57 0.10 -13.02 5.45
CA SER A 57 -1.22 -12.83 6.04
C SER A 57 -1.77 -11.40 5.98
N LYS A 58 -1.12 -10.48 5.24
CA LYS A 58 -1.64 -9.12 5.09
C LYS A 58 -2.98 -9.14 4.37
N ARG A 59 -4.02 -8.69 5.07
CA ARG A 59 -5.35 -8.47 4.51
C ARG A 59 -5.36 -7.15 3.75
N ASN A 60 -5.83 -7.20 2.51
CA ASN A 60 -6.11 -6.02 1.72
C ASN A 60 -7.49 -5.50 2.11
N ILE A 61 -7.55 -4.36 2.79
CA ILE A 61 -8.79 -3.84 3.38
C ILE A 61 -9.08 -2.45 2.82
N CYS A 62 -10.30 -2.22 2.37
CA CYS A 62 -10.86 -0.89 2.16
C CYS A 62 -11.72 -0.52 3.37
N TYR A 63 -11.33 0.53 4.09
CA TYR A 63 -12.09 1.05 5.21
C TYR A 63 -12.98 2.23 4.77
N CYS A 64 -14.28 2.13 5.01
CA CYS A 64 -15.25 3.18 4.70
C CYS A 64 -15.91 3.67 6.00
N ARG A 65 -15.99 4.98 6.23
CA ARG A 65 -16.55 5.53 7.47
C ARG A 65 -17.34 6.80 7.21
N VAL A 66 -18.44 6.97 7.96
CA VAL A 66 -19.19 8.24 8.03
C VAL A 66 -19.35 8.70 9.49
N SER A 67 -19.63 9.99 9.69
CA SER A 67 -19.67 10.60 11.02
C SER A 67 -21.05 10.59 11.68
N SER A 68 -22.09 10.14 10.97
CA SER A 68 -23.44 10.04 11.51
C SER A 68 -24.28 9.04 10.73
N ARG A 69 -25.30 8.45 11.37
CA ARG A 69 -26.30 7.59 10.71
C ARG A 69 -27.04 8.28 9.57
N LYS A 70 -27.19 9.61 9.62
CA LYS A 70 -27.81 10.39 8.54
C LYS A 70 -27.06 10.26 7.21
N GLN A 71 -25.76 9.92 7.25
CA GLN A 71 -24.90 9.74 6.08
C GLN A 71 -24.81 8.27 5.64
N LYS A 72 -25.73 7.39 6.07
CA LYS A 72 -25.71 5.97 5.69
C LYS A 72 -25.74 5.77 4.18
N GLU A 73 -26.45 6.62 3.45
CA GLU A 73 -26.52 6.53 1.98
C GLU A 73 -25.17 6.88 1.33
N ASP A 74 -24.43 7.85 1.88
CA ASP A 74 -23.06 8.15 1.47
C ASP A 74 -22.11 6.99 1.75
N LEU A 75 -22.24 6.35 2.90
CA LEU A 75 -21.44 5.16 3.23
C LEU A 75 -21.67 4.04 2.22
N LYS A 76 -22.92 3.78 1.83
CA LYS A 76 -23.22 2.78 0.77
C LYS A 76 -22.57 3.15 -0.56
N ARG A 77 -22.61 4.44 -0.95
CA ARG A 77 -21.95 4.92 -2.18
C ARG A 77 -20.43 4.71 -2.11
N GLN A 78 -19.80 5.00 -0.97
CA GLN A 78 -18.37 4.75 -0.74
C GLN A 78 -18.04 3.25 -0.85
N ILE A 79 -18.82 2.39 -0.20
CA ILE A 79 -18.63 0.93 -0.24
C ILE A 79 -18.76 0.41 -1.67
N LYS A 80 -19.79 0.83 -2.40
CA LYS A 80 -20.01 0.41 -3.80
C LYS A 80 -18.82 0.79 -4.68
N PHE A 81 -18.36 2.04 -4.59
CA PHE A 81 -17.20 2.51 -5.33
C PHE A 81 -15.93 1.71 -5.01
N MET A 82 -15.69 1.40 -3.72
CA MET A 82 -14.53 0.61 -3.31
C MET A 82 -14.61 -0.83 -3.80
N LYS A 83 -15.78 -1.47 -3.75
CA LYS A 83 -15.99 -2.82 -4.29
C LYS A 83 -15.76 -2.89 -5.81
N GLU A 84 -16.20 -1.88 -6.54
CA GLU A 84 -15.96 -1.79 -8.00
C GLU A 84 -14.48 -1.60 -8.33
N LYS A 85 -13.78 -0.73 -7.58
CA LYS A 85 -12.37 -0.42 -7.85
C LYS A 85 -11.40 -1.49 -7.33
N TYR A 86 -11.75 -2.18 -6.24
CA TYR A 86 -10.92 -3.15 -5.54
C TYR A 86 -11.71 -4.42 -5.19
N PRO A 87 -12.09 -5.24 -6.18
CA PRO A 87 -12.99 -6.38 -5.98
C PRO A 87 -12.44 -7.47 -5.05
N ASN A 88 -11.11 -7.57 -4.93
CA ASN A 88 -10.43 -8.56 -4.11
C ASN A 88 -10.06 -8.03 -2.71
N TYR A 89 -10.53 -6.85 -2.34
CA TYR A 89 -10.25 -6.22 -1.05
C TYR A 89 -11.46 -6.42 -0.14
N GLU A 90 -11.19 -6.72 1.12
CA GLU A 90 -12.21 -6.80 2.15
C GLU A 90 -12.74 -5.40 2.48
N ILE A 91 -14.05 -5.24 2.61
CA ILE A 91 -14.64 -3.97 3.02
C ILE A 91 -14.92 -4.00 4.52
N ILE A 92 -14.37 -3.04 5.27
CA ILE A 92 -14.77 -2.77 6.64
C ILE A 92 -15.48 -1.42 6.67
N SER A 93 -16.67 -1.35 7.24
CA SER A 93 -17.45 -0.11 7.33
C SER A 93 -17.74 0.30 8.76
N ASP A 94 -17.74 1.61 9.02
CA ASP A 94 -18.05 2.18 10.33
C ASP A 94 -18.99 3.38 10.21
N ILE A 95 -19.86 3.55 11.21
CA ILE A 95 -20.66 4.76 11.40
C ILE A 95 -20.31 5.28 12.78
N ALA A 96 -19.58 6.40 12.82
CA ALA A 96 -19.30 7.08 14.08
C ALA A 96 -20.62 7.60 14.65
N SER A 97 -21.18 6.85 15.58
CA SER A 97 -22.33 7.26 16.37
C SER A 97 -21.83 7.27 17.80
N GLU A 98 -22.30 8.22 18.61
CA GLU A 98 -21.98 8.30 20.04
C GLU A 98 -22.31 7.00 20.81
N ALA A 99 -23.15 6.14 20.20
CA ALA A 99 -23.34 4.73 20.55
C ALA A 99 -22.80 3.82 19.42
N ALA A 100 -21.67 3.16 19.66
CA ALA A 100 -21.01 2.25 18.72
C ALA A 100 -21.83 0.98 18.47
N TYR A 101 -22.07 0.65 17.19
CA TYR A 101 -22.56 -0.65 16.74
C TYR A 101 -21.71 -1.08 15.54
N TRP A 102 -21.00 -2.21 15.66
CA TRP A 102 -20.23 -2.81 14.58
C TRP A 102 -21.10 -3.83 13.84
N GLU A 103 -21.51 -3.54 12.61
CA GLU A 103 -22.05 -4.56 11.71
C GLU A 103 -20.94 -5.04 10.78
N VAL A 104 -20.60 -6.33 10.86
CA VAL A 104 -19.76 -7.01 9.86
C VAL A 104 -20.70 -7.46 8.75
N VAL A 105 -20.49 -6.94 7.53
CA VAL A 105 -21.28 -7.27 6.34
C VAL A 105 -20.54 -8.28 5.48
#